data_AF-A0A2X4XPG5-F1
#
_entry.id   AF-A0A2X4XPG5-F1
#
_cell.length_a   1.000
_cell.length_b   1.000
_cell.length_c   1.000
_cell.angle_alpha   90.00
_cell.angle_beta   90.00
_cell.angle_gamma   90.00
#
_symmetry.space_group_name_H-M   'P 1'
#
loop_
_entity.id
_entity.type
_entity.pdbx_description
1 polymer ?
#
loop_
_entity_poly.entity_id
_entity_poly.type
_entity_poly.pdbx_seq_one_letter_code
_entity_poly.pdbx_strand_id
1 'polypeptide(L)'
;MNITFEWLFFLLLAIINIITAMLIFCSALHPFIYRGPAWYKLALIITAFGFSAQGALSLPYLIYGSEVYNNSLPIWALNDIGIAVISGHYFYKIIMKK
;
A
#
# COMPACT_ATOMS: atom_id res chain seq x y z
N MET A 1 -25.63 -0.45 13.20
CA MET A 1 -25.12 -0.13 11.85
C MET A 1 -25.61 -1.22 10.92
N ASN A 2 -26.35 -0.88 9.85
CA ASN A 2 -26.75 -1.90 8.88
C ASN A 2 -25.52 -2.29 8.05
N ILE A 3 -25.27 -3.58 7.91
CA ILE A 3 -24.22 -4.10 7.05
C ILE A 3 -24.66 -3.90 5.61
N THR A 4 -24.15 -2.85 4.97
CA THR A 4 -24.36 -2.58 3.54
C THR A 4 -23.26 -3.21 2.70
N PHE A 5 -23.52 -3.41 1.41
CA PHE A 5 -22.51 -3.90 0.47
C PHE A 5 -21.28 -2.99 0.42
N GLU A 6 -21.49 -1.67 0.46
CA GLU A 6 -20.42 -0.66 0.52
C GLU A 6 -19.57 -0.81 1.78
N TRP A 7 -20.19 -1.01 2.94
CA TRP A 7 -19.46 -1.25 4.19
C TRP A 7 -18.58 -2.48 4.12
N LEU A 8 -19.08 -3.58 3.55
CA LEU A 8 -18.30 -4.80 3.35
C LEU A 8 -17.12 -4.55 2.40
N PHE A 9 -17.32 -3.77 1.34
CA PHE A 9 -16.28 -3.41 0.39
C PHE A 9 -15.16 -2.59 1.05
N PHE A 10 -15.49 -1.56 1.81
CA PHE A 10 -14.49 -0.75 2.53
C PHE A 10 -13.77 -1.55 3.61
N LEU A 11 -14.44 -2.50 4.26
CA LEU A 11 -13.83 -3.39 5.24
C LEU A 11 -12.78 -4.29 4.57
N LEU A 12 -13.16 -4.91 3.46
CA LEU A 12 -12.29 -5.79 2.69
C LEU A 12 -11.10 -5.00 2.13
N LEU A 13 -11.32 -3.79 1.64
CA LEU A 13 -10.27 -2.88 1.18
C LEU A 13 -9.30 -2.52 2.32
N ALA A 14 -9.81 -2.17 3.50
CA ALA A 14 -8.97 -1.85 4.66
C ALA A 14 -8.10 -3.04 5.09
N ILE A 15 -8.69 -4.24 5.13
CA ILE A 15 -7.97 -5.48 5.46
C ILE A 15 -6.86 -5.77 4.44
N ILE A 16 -7.17 -5.72 3.14
CA ILE A 16 -6.19 -5.97 2.08
C ILE A 16 -5.05 -4.96 2.16
N ASN A 17 -5.37 -3.68 2.36
CA ASN A 17 -4.36 -2.63 2.46
C ASN A 17 -3.40 -2.86 3.64
N ILE A 18 -3.94 -3.20 4.82
CA ILE A 18 -3.13 -3.49 6.01
C ILE A 18 -2.26 -4.73 5.80
N ILE A 19 -2.84 -5.82 5.28
CA ILE A 19 -2.09 -7.05 4.99
C ILE A 19 -0.96 -6.78 4.00
N THR A 20 -1.25 -6.02 2.94
CA THR A 20 -0.25 -5.66 1.93
C THR A 20 0.87 -4.81 2.51
N ALA A 21 0.54 -3.81 3.34
CA ALA A 21 1.53 -3.01 4.05
C ALA A 21 2.44 -3.88 4.95
N MET A 22 1.86 -4.84 5.68
CA MET A 22 2.64 -5.78 6.51
C MET A 22 3.56 -6.66 5.67
N LEU A 23 3.08 -7.20 4.55
CA LEU A 23 3.90 -8.02 3.66
C LEU A 23 5.07 -7.23 3.07
N ILE A 24 4.83 -5.98 2.65
CA ILE A 24 5.88 -5.09 2.14
C ILE A 24 6.89 -4.76 3.23
N PHE A 25 6.43 -4.48 4.46
CA PHE A 25 7.31 -4.20 5.60
C PHE A 25 8.18 -5.41 5.96
N CYS A 26 7.58 -6.60 6.06
CA CYS A 26 8.32 -7.86 6.27
C CYS A 26 9.31 -8.13 5.14
N SER A 27 8.93 -7.86 3.89
CA SER A 27 9.82 -8.00 2.72
C SER A 27 10.99 -7.01 2.79
N ALA A 28 10.76 -5.78 3.24
CA ALA A 28 11.80 -4.77 3.41
C ALA A 28 12.85 -5.17 4.46
N LEU A 29 12.47 -5.94 5.48
CA LEU A 29 13.37 -6.48 6.51
C LEU A 29 14.19 -7.69 6.02
N HIS A 30 13.86 -8.26 4.86
CA HIS A 30 14.57 -9.44 4.37
C HIS A 30 16.04 -9.11 4.03
N PRO A 31 17.03 -9.90 4.49
CA PRO A 31 18.47 -9.59 4.32
C PRO A 31 18.90 -9.41 2.86
N PHE A 32 18.23 -10.08 1.93
CA PHE A 32 18.47 -9.94 0.50
C PHE A 32 18.07 -8.55 -0.03
N ILE A 33 16.96 -8.01 0.46
CA ILE A 33 16.47 -6.67 0.11
C ILE A 33 17.27 -5.60 0.85
N TYR A 34 17.75 -5.90 2.06
CA TYR A 34 18.68 -5.04 2.80
C TYR A 34 20.00 -4.78 2.04
N ARG A 35 20.48 -5.71 1.20
CA ARG A 35 21.66 -5.49 0.34
C ARG A 35 21.33 -4.83 -1.01
N GLY A 36 20.05 -4.57 -1.28
CA GLY A 36 19.59 -3.91 -2.49
C GLY A 36 19.84 -2.40 -2.50
N PRO A 37 19.65 -1.75 -3.65
CA PRO A 37 19.86 -0.31 -3.79
C PRO A 37 18.90 0.51 -2.92
N ALA A 38 19.38 1.65 -2.42
CA ALA A 38 18.63 2.49 -1.49
C ALA A 38 17.28 2.98 -2.07
N TRP A 39 17.21 3.26 -3.38
CA TRP A 39 15.97 3.67 -4.05
C TRP A 39 14.87 2.60 -3.99
N TYR A 40 15.24 1.31 -4.04
CA TYR A 40 14.27 0.21 -3.93
C TYR A 40 13.69 0.10 -2.52
N LYS A 41 14.51 0.37 -1.50
CA LYS A 41 14.06 0.41 -0.10
C LYS A 41 13.13 1.59 0.16
N LEU A 42 13.48 2.77 -0.37
CA LEU A 42 12.62 3.95 -0.30
C LEU A 42 11.27 3.69 -0.96
N ALA A 43 11.26 3.03 -2.12
CA ALA A 43 10.02 2.63 -2.77
C ALA A 43 9.18 1.71 -1.86
N LEU A 44 9.77 0.67 -1.26
CA LEU A 44 9.05 -0.21 -0.32
C LEU A 44 8.44 0.55 0.87
N ILE A 45 9.17 1.52 1.44
CA ILE A 45 8.68 2.33 2.56
C ILE A 45 7.51 3.21 2.11
N ILE A 46 7.65 3.89 0.97
CA ILE A 46 6.60 4.74 0.39
C ILE A 46 5.33 3.92 0.11
N THR A 47 5.47 2.73 -0.48
CA THR A 47 4.35 1.83 -0.74
C THR A 47 3.69 1.35 0.54
N ALA A 48 4.46 0.91 1.55
CA ALA A 48 3.90 0.46 2.82
C ALA A 48 3.16 1.59 3.55
N PHE A 49 3.70 2.80 3.50
CA PHE A 49 3.08 3.99 4.08
C PHE A 49 1.77 4.33 3.36
N GLY A 50 1.76 4.36 2.03
CA GLY A 50 0.55 4.64 1.28
C GLY A 50 -0.55 3.59 1.51
N PHE A 51 -0.21 2.30 1.65
CA PHE A 51 -1.21 1.25 1.91
C PHE A 51 -1.77 1.40 3.33
N SER A 52 -0.90 1.71 4.30
CA SER A 52 -1.34 1.98 5.68
C SER A 52 -2.25 3.20 5.75
N ALA A 53 -1.90 4.28 5.05
CA ALA A 53 -2.68 5.50 4.99
C ALA A 53 -4.01 5.29 4.24
N GLN A 54 -4.03 4.52 3.15
CA GLN A 54 -5.26 4.18 2.45
C GLN A 54 -6.18 3.28 3.29
N GLY A 55 -5.63 2.32 4.04
CA GLY A 55 -6.38 1.56 5.04
C GLY A 55 -6.96 2.45 6.13
N ALA A 56 -6.19 3.43 6.62
CA ALA A 56 -6.66 4.39 7.62
C ALA A 56 -7.76 5.31 7.10
N LEU A 57 -7.73 5.71 5.82
CA LEU A 57 -8.80 6.51 5.19
C LEU A 57 -10.12 5.73 5.03
N SER A 58 -10.07 4.40 5.01
CA SER A 58 -11.27 3.56 5.04
C SER A 58 -11.92 3.46 6.43
N LEU A 59 -11.17 3.72 7.51
CA LEU A 59 -11.67 3.60 8.89
C LEU A 59 -12.80 4.58 9.24
N PRO A 60 -12.76 5.87 8.86
CA PRO A 60 -13.86 6.80 9.11
C PRO A 60 -15.21 6.33 8.56
N TYR A 61 -15.22 5.75 7.36
CA TYR A 61 -16.44 5.17 6.80
C TYR A 61 -16.90 3.95 7.61
N LEU A 62 -15.96 3.10 8.04
CA LEU A 62 -16.27 1.91 8.84
C LEU A 62 -16.75 2.22 10.27
N ILE A 63 -16.31 3.32 10.87
CA ILE A 63 -16.59 3.69 12.27
C ILE A 63 -17.76 4.67 12.36
N TYR A 64 -17.80 5.68 11.50
CA TYR A 64 -18.75 6.79 11.58
C TYR A 64 -19.79 6.79 10.45
N GLY A 65 -19.65 5.93 9.44
CA GLY A 65 -20.53 5.89 8.27
C GLY A 65 -20.42 7.12 7.36
N SER A 66 -19.39 7.95 7.56
CA SER A 66 -19.13 9.17 6.78
C SER A 66 -17.91 9.01 5.89
N GLU A 67 -18.04 9.33 4.60
CA GLU A 67 -16.91 9.36 3.68
C GLU A 67 -16.02 10.59 3.92
N VAL A 68 -14.73 10.36 4.14
CA VAL A 68 -13.70 11.42 4.26
C VAL A 68 -12.93 11.57 2.93
N TYR A 69 -13.53 11.12 1.82
CA TYR A 69 -12.92 11.19 0.49
C TYR A 69 -12.93 12.59 -0.12
N ASN A 70 -13.80 13.49 0.35
CA ASN A 70 -14.05 14.75 -0.34
C ASN A 70 -12.94 15.82 -0.17
N ASN A 71 -11.92 15.57 0.66
CA ASN A 71 -10.84 16.53 0.91
C ASN A 71 -9.47 15.89 1.27
N SER A 72 -9.32 14.59 1.05
CA SER A 72 -8.06 13.89 1.34
C SER A 72 -7.06 14.07 0.20
N LEU A 73 -5.78 14.33 0.54
CA LEU A 73 -4.67 14.26 -0.42
C LEU A 73 -4.73 12.92 -1.18
N PRO A 74 -4.28 12.86 -2.45
CA PRO A 74 -4.30 11.65 -3.26
C PRO A 74 -3.26 10.63 -2.75
N ILE A 75 -3.46 10.13 -1.54
CA ILE A 75 -2.61 9.19 -0.84
C ILE A 75 -2.53 7.87 -1.62
N TRP A 76 -3.56 7.56 -2.41
CA TRP A 76 -3.56 6.48 -3.40
C TRP A 76 -2.37 6.59 -4.39
N ALA A 77 -1.96 7.80 -4.76
CA ALA A 77 -0.83 7.99 -5.68
C ALA A 77 0.51 7.52 -5.08
N LEU A 78 0.66 7.54 -3.75
CA LEU A 78 1.87 7.01 -3.09
C LEU A 78 2.00 5.50 -3.29
N ASN A 79 0.88 4.77 -3.27
CA ASN A 79 0.85 3.34 -3.56
C ASN A 79 1.24 3.07 -5.00
N ASP A 80 0.62 3.78 -5.94
CA ASP A 80 0.86 3.57 -7.36
C ASP A 80 2.31 3.86 -7.76
N ILE A 81 2.88 4.96 -7.25
CA ILE A 81 4.29 5.31 -7.48
C ILE A 81 5.21 4.24 -6.89
N GLY A 82 4.94 3.82 -5.65
CA GLY A 82 5.75 2.82 -4.97
C GLY A 82 5.72 1.45 -5.68
N ILE A 83 4.55 1.00 -6.10
CA ILE A 83 4.36 -0.24 -6.87
C ILE A 83 5.06 -0.16 -8.23
N ALA A 84 4.98 0.98 -8.92
CA ALA A 84 5.63 1.18 -10.21
C ALA A 84 7.16 1.05 -10.10
N VAL A 85 7.75 1.64 -9.05
CA VAL A 85 9.21 1.56 -8.82
C VAL A 85 9.63 0.13 -8.43
N ILE A 86 8.87 -0.56 -7.57
CA ILE A 86 9.16 -1.95 -7.17
C ILE A 86 9.07 -2.88 -8.38
N SER A 87 7.97 -2.79 -9.13
CA SER A 87 7.71 -3.61 -10.32
C SER A 87 8.74 -3.33 -11.42
N GLY A 88 9.09 -2.07 -11.65
CA GLY A 88 10.12 -1.67 -12.60
C GLY A 88 11.50 -2.21 -12.23
N HIS A 89 11.87 -2.17 -10.94
CA HIS A 89 13.13 -2.76 -10.47
C HIS A 89 13.17 -4.27 -10.70
N TYR A 90 12.09 -4.97 -10.40
CA TYR A 90 11.99 -6.43 -10.60
C TYR A 90 12.04 -6.79 -12.09
N PHE A 91 11.29 -6.07 -12.92
CA PHE A 91 11.28 -6.24 -14.38
C PHE A 91 12.67 -6.04 -14.99
N TYR A 92 13.35 -4.96 -14.62
CA TYR A 92 14.73 -4.70 -15.04
C TYR A 92 15.67 -5.83 -14.63
N LYS A 93 15.55 -6.32 -13.40
CA LYS A 93 16.40 -7.39 -12.87
C LYS A 93 16.18 -8.72 -13.59
N ILE A 94 14.96 -9.04 -14.01
CA ILE A 94 14.68 -10.29 -14.75
C ILE A 94 15.12 -10.19 -16.20
N ILE A 95 14.86 -9.06 -16.86
CA ILE A 95 15.03 -8.95 -18.32
C ILE A 95 16.44 -8.52 -18.70
N MET A 96 17.06 -7.61 -17.95
CA MET A 96 18.37 -7.05 -18.29
C MET A 96 19.54 -7.77 -17.62
N LYS A 97 19.32 -8.52 -16.53
CA LYS A 97 20.33 -9.44 -15.99
C LYS A 97 20.00 -10.87 -16.40
N LYS A 98 20.36 -11.22 -17.63
CA LYS A 98 20.74 -12.59 -17.97
C LYS A 98 22.14 -12.86 -17.42
#